data_AF-A0A9E5IGX1-F1
#
_entry.id   AF-A0A9E5IGX1-F1
#
_cell.length_a   1.000
_cell.length_b   1.000
_cell.length_c   1.000
_cell.angle_alpha   90.00
_cell.angle_beta   90.00
_cell.angle_gamma   90.00
#
_symmetry.space_group_name_H-M   'P 1'
#
loop_
_entity.id
_entity.type
_entity.pdbx_description
1 polymer ?
#
loop_
_entity_poly.entity_id
_entity_poly.type
_entity_poly.pdbx_seq_one_letter_code
_entity_poly.pdbx_strand_id
1 'polypeptide(L)'
;MLLTVVVAIVVLVFVIESLLDYLNQSRAHAPIPAEVAHLYDEKERSTSINYGYEKYRLGLISSSLMTAVTILALTQGWLAALDSWVRGFTSNTVLLSLIFLAALSVISSALELPFRL
;
A
#
# COMPACT_ATOMS: atom_id res chain seq x y z
N MET A 1 1.72 -14.02 -20.98
CA MET A 1 2.47 -14.85 -20.02
C MET A 1 3.20 -13.99 -18.98
N LEU A 2 4.06 -13.04 -19.38
CA LEU A 2 4.76 -12.15 -18.43
C LEU A 2 3.82 -11.30 -17.57
N LEU A 3 2.84 -10.62 -18.17
CA LEU A 3 1.87 -9.79 -17.43
C LEU A 3 1.15 -10.58 -16.34
N THR A 4 0.73 -11.82 -16.65
CA THR A 4 0.06 -12.71 -15.70
C THR A 4 0.96 -13.03 -14.50
N VAL A 5 2.26 -13.25 -14.73
CA VAL A 5 3.22 -13.50 -13.65
C VAL A 5 3.40 -12.25 -12.78
N VAL A 6 3.52 -11.07 -13.38
CA VAL A 6 3.64 -9.81 -12.64
C VAL A 6 2.40 -9.55 -11.78
N VAL A 7 1.19 -9.72 -12.35
CA VAL A 7 -0.06 -9.56 -11.60
C VAL A 7 -0.16 -10.60 -10.48
N ALA A 8 0.23 -11.85 -10.73
CA ALA A 8 0.25 -12.89 -9.71
C ALA A 8 1.18 -12.55 -8.54
N ILE A 9 2.36 -11.96 -8.81
CA ILE A 9 3.28 -11.49 -7.77
C ILE A 9 2.64 -10.36 -6.95
N VAL A 10 2.02 -9.37 -7.59
CA VAL A 10 1.33 -8.26 -6.89
C VAL A 10 0.23 -8.79 -5.96
N VAL A 11 -0.60 -9.72 -6.46
CA VAL A 11 -1.65 -10.35 -5.66
C VAL A 11 -1.06 -11.15 -4.51
N LEU A 12 0.02 -11.92 -4.74
CA LEU A 12 0.66 -12.72 -3.71
C LEU A 12 1.22 -11.84 -2.59
N VAL A 13 1.90 -10.73 -2.93
CA VAL A 13 2.41 -9.77 -1.95
C VAL A 13 1.26 -9.21 -1.12
N PHE A 14 0.19 -8.74 -1.76
CA PHE A 14 -0.99 -8.22 -1.06
C PHE A 14 -1.60 -9.25 -0.10
N VAL A 15 -1.71 -10.52 -0.51
CA VAL A 15 -2.24 -11.60 0.33
C VAL A 15 -1.33 -11.87 1.53
N ILE A 16 -0.02 -11.93 1.32
CA ILE A 16 0.95 -12.17 2.41
C ILE A 16 0.91 -11.02 3.42
N GLU A 17 0.94 -9.78 2.96
CA GLU A 17 0.87 -8.58 3.82
C GLU A 17 -0.45 -8.53 4.59
N SER A 18 -1.58 -8.74 3.91
CA SER A 18 -2.90 -8.78 4.55
C SER A 18 -3.00 -9.89 5.61
N LEU A 19 -2.40 -11.05 5.34
CA LEU A 19 -2.35 -12.15 6.31
C LEU A 19 -1.49 -11.78 7.52
N LEU A 20 -0.33 -11.17 7.33
CA LEU A 20 0.53 -10.71 8.42
C LEU A 20 -0.16 -9.67 9.29
N ASP A 21 -0.85 -8.71 8.69
CA ASP A 21 -1.61 -7.69 9.40
C ASP A 21 -2.77 -8.30 10.20
N TYR A 22 -3.49 -9.26 9.61
CA TYR A 22 -4.53 -10.01 10.30
C TYR A 22 -3.98 -10.78 11.51
N LEU A 23 -2.85 -11.48 11.33
CA LEU A 23 -2.21 -12.24 12.41
C LEU A 23 -1.71 -11.31 13.52
N ASN A 24 -1.11 -10.18 13.17
CA ASN A 24 -0.68 -9.15 14.13
C ASN A 24 -1.86 -8.64 14.96
N GLN A 25 -2.97 -8.28 14.31
CA GLN A 25 -4.16 -7.79 15.00
C GLN A 25 -4.80 -8.87 15.88
N SER A 26 -4.87 -10.12 15.41
CA SER A 26 -5.45 -11.23 16.17
C SER A 26 -4.70 -11.50 17.49
N ARG A 27 -3.40 -11.19 17.54
CA ARG A 27 -2.55 -11.36 18.72
C ARG A 27 -2.44 -10.11 19.59
N ALA A 28 -3.06 -8.99 19.22
CA ALA A 28 -2.97 -7.73 19.98
C ALA A 28 -3.49 -7.85 21.43
N HIS A 29 -4.44 -8.76 21.68
CA HIS A 29 -4.99 -9.03 23.01
C HIS A 29 -4.23 -10.09 23.81
N ALA A 30 -3.11 -10.64 23.30
CA ALA A 30 -2.34 -11.66 24.01
C ALA A 30 -1.89 -11.15 25.40
N PRO A 31 -1.88 -12.01 26.43
CA PRO A 31 -1.49 -11.61 27.79
C PRO A 31 -0.04 -11.09 27.81
N ILE A 32 0.21 -10.04 28.59
CA ILE A 32 1.55 -9.45 28.75
C ILE A 32 2.37 -10.36 29.69
N PRO A 33 3.65 -10.65 29.37
CA PRO A 33 4.54 -11.36 30.28
C PRO A 33 4.70 -10.61 31.62
N ALA A 34 4.66 -11.34 32.74
CA ALA A 34 4.70 -10.75 34.09
C ALA A 34 5.95 -9.87 34.34
N GLU A 35 7.07 -10.20 33.70
CA GLU A 35 8.35 -9.48 33.81
C GLU A 35 8.25 -8.01 33.34
N VAL A 36 7.38 -7.72 32.37
CA VAL A 36 7.24 -6.38 31.77
C VAL A 36 5.88 -5.75 32.05
N ALA A 37 4.97 -6.45 32.74
CA ALA A 37 3.63 -5.95 33.04
C ALA A 37 3.62 -4.61 33.79
N HIS A 38 4.63 -4.37 34.64
CA HIS A 38 4.80 -3.12 35.38
C HIS A 38 5.10 -1.89 34.49
N LEU A 39 5.48 -2.09 33.22
CA LEU A 39 5.74 -1.03 32.25
C LEU A 39 4.46 -0.56 31.52
N TYR A 40 3.35 -1.29 31.66
CA TYR A 40 2.12 -1.02 30.93
C TYR A 40 1.02 -0.52 31.85
N ASP A 41 0.43 0.63 31.48
CA ASP A 41 -0.85 1.07 32.02
C ASP A 41 -2.00 0.37 31.28
N GLU A 42 -2.96 -0.18 32.03
CA GLU A 42 -4.07 -0.97 31.46
C GLU A 42 -5.00 -0.14 30.57
N LYS A 43 -5.21 1.14 30.91
CA LYS A 43 -6.05 2.06 30.14
C LYS A 43 -5.34 2.50 28.86
N GLU A 44 -4.06 2.83 28.93
CA GLU A 44 -3.26 3.17 27.75
C GLU A 44 -3.13 1.97 26.80
N ARG A 45 -2.95 0.76 27.35
CA ARG A 45 -2.90 -0.48 26.55
C ARG A 45 -4.20 -0.71 25.79
N SER A 46 -5.35 -0.64 26.48
CA SER A 46 -6.66 -0.81 25.84
C SER A 46 -6.87 0.22 24.72
N THR A 47 -6.47 1.46 24.98
CA THR A 47 -6.51 2.55 23.98
C THR A 47 -5.63 2.24 22.76
N SER A 48 -4.41 1.75 22.99
CA SER A 48 -3.47 1.36 21.93
C SER A 48 -4.00 0.22 21.06
N ILE A 49 -4.61 -0.81 21.66
CA ILE A 49 -5.18 -1.94 20.93
C ILE A 49 -6.37 -1.48 20.07
N ASN A 50 -7.27 -0.65 20.61
CA ASN A 50 -8.40 -0.12 19.85
C ASN A 50 -7.95 0.77 18.69
N TYR A 51 -6.96 1.64 18.92
CA TYR A 51 -6.37 2.44 17.86
C TYR A 51 -5.71 1.57 16.78
N GLY A 52 -4.99 0.53 17.19
CA GLY A 52 -4.40 -0.45 16.28
C GLY A 52 -5.45 -1.13 15.40
N TYR A 53 -6.60 -1.52 15.98
CA TYR A 53 -7.71 -2.12 15.25
C TYR A 53 -8.31 -1.18 14.20
N GLU A 54 -8.57 0.07 14.55
CA GLU A 54 -9.11 1.06 13.59
C GLU A 54 -8.09 1.34 12.47
N LYS A 55 -6.80 1.46 12.82
CA LYS A 55 -5.71 1.61 11.84
C LYS A 55 -5.62 0.41 10.90
N TYR A 56 -5.73 -0.81 11.42
CA TYR A 56 -5.77 -2.04 10.63
C TYR A 56 -6.94 -2.02 9.63
N ARG A 57 -8.15 -1.66 10.08
CA ARG A 57 -9.33 -1.63 9.21
C ARG A 57 -9.16 -0.62 8.06
N LEU A 58 -8.65 0.57 8.34
CA LEU A 58 -8.35 1.58 7.32
C LEU A 58 -7.20 1.15 6.40
N GLY A 59 -6.16 0.53 6.96
CA GLY A 59 -5.01 0.00 6.22
C GLY A 59 -5.42 -1.06 5.21
N LEU A 60 -6.32 -1.98 5.57
CA LEU A 60 -6.87 -2.97 4.64
C LEU A 60 -7.65 -2.35 3.48
N ILE A 61 -8.48 -1.34 3.75
CA ILE A 61 -9.25 -0.66 2.70
C ILE A 61 -8.30 0.05 1.73
N SER A 62 -7.34 0.80 2.26
CA SER A 62 -6.35 1.53 1.46
C SER A 62 -5.49 0.59 0.63
N SER A 63 -4.90 -0.45 1.24
CA SER A 63 -4.07 -1.44 0.53
C SER A 63 -4.85 -2.19 -0.55
N SER A 64 -6.11 -2.56 -0.30
CA SER A 64 -6.96 -3.21 -1.29
C SER A 64 -7.22 -2.30 -2.50
N LEU A 65 -7.55 -1.03 -2.25
CA LEU A 65 -7.79 -0.05 -3.31
C LEU A 65 -6.53 0.23 -4.12
N MET A 66 -5.38 0.43 -3.47
CA MET A 66 -4.10 0.64 -4.16
C MET A 66 -3.70 -0.56 -5.00
N THR A 67 -3.81 -1.78 -4.45
CA THR A 67 -3.53 -3.01 -5.19
C THR A 67 -4.45 -3.13 -6.42
N ALA A 68 -5.75 -2.85 -6.27
CA ALA A 68 -6.68 -2.86 -7.39
C ALA A 68 -6.31 -1.84 -8.47
N VAL A 69 -5.94 -0.62 -8.08
CA VAL A 69 -5.47 0.42 -9.00
C VAL A 69 -4.19 -0.01 -9.72
N THR A 70 -3.22 -0.59 -9.01
CA THR A 70 -1.99 -1.12 -9.61
C THR A 70 -2.29 -2.23 -10.63
N ILE A 71 -3.17 -3.18 -10.30
CA ILE A 71 -3.58 -4.24 -11.23
C ILE A 71 -4.24 -3.64 -12.47
N LEU A 72 -5.17 -2.69 -12.30
CA LEU A 72 -5.81 -2.00 -13.42
C LEU A 72 -4.79 -1.25 -14.28
N ALA A 73 -3.85 -0.55 -13.67
CA ALA A 73 -2.80 0.18 -14.39
C ALA A 73 -1.92 -0.76 -15.24
N LEU A 74 -1.61 -1.95 -14.71
CA LEU A 74 -0.84 -2.98 -15.40
C LEU A 74 -1.64 -3.64 -16.53
N THR A 75 -2.92 -3.95 -16.32
CA THR A 75 -3.72 -4.69 -17.31
C THR A 75 -4.35 -3.82 -18.39
N GLN A 76 -4.68 -2.57 -18.07
CA GLN A 76 -5.35 -1.63 -18.98
C GLN A 76 -4.35 -0.76 -19.76
N GLY A 77 -3.04 -0.96 -19.59
CA GLY A 77 -2.01 -0.25 -20.34
C GLY A 77 -1.83 1.22 -19.93
N TRP A 78 -2.19 1.59 -18.70
CA TRP A 78 -2.06 2.98 -18.23
C TRP A 78 -0.60 3.46 -18.25
N LEU A 79 0.36 2.58 -17.96
CA LEU A 79 1.78 2.89 -18.06
C LEU A 79 2.21 3.22 -19.50
N ALA A 80 1.69 2.49 -20.48
CA ALA A 80 1.96 2.76 -21.90
C ALA A 80 1.29 4.05 -22.36
N ALA A 81 0.07 4.32 -21.90
CA ALA A 81 -0.62 5.58 -22.14
C ALA A 81 0.18 6.76 -21.57
N LEU A 82 0.67 6.65 -20.33
CA LEU A 82 1.51 7.67 -19.70
C LEU A 82 2.83 7.88 -20.48
N ASP A 83 3.53 6.81 -20.86
CA ASP A 83 4.76 6.90 -21.67
C ASP A 83 4.49 7.60 -23.02
N SER A 84 3.39 7.26 -23.70
CA SER A 84 3.01 7.91 -24.96
C SER A 84 2.68 9.40 -24.80
N TRP A 85 2.04 9.77 -23.69
CA TRP A 85 1.75 11.15 -23.34
C TRP A 85 3.05 11.93 -23.10
N VAL A 86 4.01 11.36 -22.36
CA VAL A 86 5.32 12.01 -22.11
C VAL A 86 6.12 12.18 -23.40
N ARG A 87 6.07 11.21 -24.32
CA ARG A 87 6.72 11.32 -25.66
C ARG A 87 6.19 12.49 -26.49
N GLY A 88 4.98 12.97 -26.21
CA GLY A 88 4.44 14.19 -26.83
C GLY A 88 5.20 15.47 -26.45
N PHE A 89 5.94 15.47 -25.33
CA PHE A 89 6.65 16.66 -24.84
C PHE A 89 8.15 16.65 -25.17
N THR A 90 8.78 15.47 -25.24
CA THR A 90 10.23 15.37 -25.50
C THR A 90 10.61 14.08 -26.20
N SER A 91 11.60 14.18 -27.09
CA SER A 91 12.27 13.05 -27.74
C SER A 91 13.57 12.64 -27.04
N ASN A 92 14.06 13.44 -26.08
CA ASN A 92 15.27 13.11 -25.33
C ASN A 92 14.97 12.02 -24.30
N THR A 93 15.66 10.89 -24.40
CA THR A 93 15.45 9.70 -23.56
C THR A 93 15.62 9.97 -22.06
N VAL A 94 16.55 10.85 -21.67
CA VAL A 94 16.80 11.20 -20.27
C VAL A 94 15.64 12.03 -19.73
N LEU A 95 15.25 13.09 -20.44
CA LEU A 95 14.12 13.93 -20.03
C LEU A 95 12.81 13.17 -20.01
N LEU A 96 12.59 12.26 -20.97
CA LEU A 96 11.42 11.39 -21.01
C LEU A 96 11.32 10.56 -19.73
N SER A 97 12.41 9.93 -19.31
CA SER A 97 12.44 9.10 -18.10
C SER A 97 12.17 9.93 -16.84
N LEU A 98 12.73 11.14 -16.76
CA LEU A 98 12.51 12.07 -15.64
C LEU A 98 11.06 12.52 -15.55
N ILE A 99 10.46 12.94 -16.66
CA ILE A 99 9.07 13.40 -16.70
C ILE A 99 8.12 12.24 -16.39
N PHE A 100 8.38 11.04 -16.93
CA PHE A 100 7.58 9.86 -16.64
C PHE A 100 7.59 9.54 -15.15
N LEU A 101 8.76 9.49 -14.51
CA LEU A 101 8.87 9.22 -13.08
C LEU A 101 8.21 10.31 -12.25
N ALA A 102 8.38 11.59 -12.61
CA ALA A 102 7.72 12.70 -11.94
C ALA A 102 6.18 12.62 -12.03
N ALA A 103 5.65 12.37 -13.23
CA ALA A 103 4.21 12.21 -13.44
C ALA A 103 3.66 11.01 -12.68
N LEU A 104 4.34 9.86 -12.74
CA LEU A 104 3.97 8.66 -11.99
C LEU A 104 3.97 8.92 -10.48
N SER A 105 4.95 9.65 -9.96
CA SER A 105 5.05 10.02 -8.54
C SER A 105 3.92 10.94 -8.11
N VAL A 106 3.55 11.91 -8.95
CA VAL A 106 2.42 12.82 -8.70
C VAL A 106 1.10 12.06 -8.71
N ILE A 107 0.86 11.19 -9.70
CA ILE A 107 -0.35 10.36 -9.77
C ILE A 107 -0.45 9.46 -8.54
N SER A 108 0.64 8.79 -8.16
CA SER A 108 0.68 7.92 -6.98
C SER A 108 0.38 8.69 -5.70
N SER A 109 1.02 9.85 -5.51
CA SER A 109 0.78 10.72 -4.35
C SER A 109 -0.67 11.21 -4.29
N ALA A 110 -1.27 11.54 -5.43
CA ALA A 110 -2.66 11.99 -5.50
C ALA A 110 -3.64 10.87 -5.14
N LEU A 111 -3.35 9.63 -5.54
CA LEU A 111 -4.15 8.45 -5.18
C LEU A 111 -4.07 8.15 -3.68
N GLU A 112 -2.90 8.32 -3.07
CA GLU A 112 -2.68 8.05 -1.64
C GLU A 112 -3.21 9.15 -0.71
N LEU A 113 -3.31 10.39 -1.20
CA LEU A 113 -3.73 11.56 -0.41
C LEU A 113 -4.99 11.35 0.43
N PRO A 114 -6.13 10.84 -0.09
CA PRO A 114 -7.34 10.63 0.70
C PRO A 114 -7.20 9.60 1.82
N PHE A 115 -6.17 8.76 1.81
CA PHE A 115 -5.89 7.76 2.85
C PHE A 115 -4.85 8.22 3.86
N ARG A 116 -4.22 9.37 3.63
CA ARG A 116 -3.22 9.99 4.52
C ARG A 116 -3.79 11.12 5.38
N LEU A 117 -4.87 11.76 4.92
CA LEU A 117 -5.58 12.85 5.60
C LEU A 117 -6.70 12.29 6.49
#